data_AF-I2QSP3-F1
#
_entry.id   AF-I2QSP3-F1
#
_cell.length_a   1.000
_cell.length_b   1.000
_cell.length_c   1.000
_cell.angle_alpha   90.00
_cell.angle_beta   90.00
_cell.angle_gamma   90.00
#
_symmetry.space_group_name_H-M   'P 1'
#
loop_
_entity.id
_entity.type
_entity.pdbx_description
1 polymer ?
#
loop_
_entity_poly.entity_id
_entity_poly.type
_entity_poly.pdbx_seq_one_letter_code
_entity_poly.pdbx_strand_id
1 'polypeptide(L)'
;MSGDEEHVARLLERLQTGWRPTPDEIDMRVRQRRIYAWSFAPSFSLPEAVIIGSPESRKGVIRTDVILWIDAGLRWALCEDGLWWLEREAKTP
;
A
#
# COMPACT_ATOMS: atom_id res chain seq x y z
N MET A 1 -14.03 -14.70 -4.80
CA MET A 1 -13.07 -13.98 -3.97
C MET A 1 -11.76 -14.70 -4.10
N SER A 2 -10.74 -14.03 -4.64
CA SER A 2 -9.40 -14.62 -4.73
C SER A 2 -8.81 -14.79 -3.32
N GLY A 3 -7.86 -15.69 -3.13
CA GLY A 3 -7.21 -15.85 -1.81
C GLY A 3 -6.55 -14.55 -1.34
N ASP A 4 -5.98 -13.78 -2.27
CA ASP A 4 -5.31 -12.50 -1.98
C ASP A 4 -6.27 -11.47 -1.36
N GLU A 5 -7.52 -11.38 -1.86
CA GLU A 5 -8.56 -10.48 -1.30
C GLU A 5 -8.90 -10.81 0.17
N GLU A 6 -8.97 -12.09 0.53
CA GLU A 6 -9.29 -12.49 1.91
C GLU A 6 -8.17 -12.10 2.88
N HIS A 7 -6.91 -12.28 2.48
CA HIS A 7 -5.77 -11.87 3.30
C HIS A 7 -5.70 -10.36 3.49
N VAL A 8 -6.03 -9.58 2.44
CA VAL A 8 -6.14 -8.12 2.51
C VAL A 8 -7.27 -7.69 3.45
N ALA A 9 -8.44 -8.31 3.35
CA ALA A 9 -9.59 -8.00 4.21
C ALA A 9 -9.28 -8.26 5.69
N ARG A 10 -8.65 -9.40 6.02
CA ARG A 10 -8.22 -9.70 7.39
C ARG A 10 -7.19 -8.70 7.93
N LEU A 11 -6.25 -8.27 7.07
CA LEU A 11 -5.30 -7.23 7.45
C LEU A 11 -6.01 -5.90 7.71
N LEU A 12 -6.97 -5.51 6.87
CA LEU A 12 -7.78 -4.30 7.06
C LEU A 12 -8.50 -4.30 8.41
N GLU A 13 -9.18 -5.39 8.76
CA GLU A 13 -9.86 -5.54 10.06
C GLU A 13 -8.89 -5.34 11.23
N ARG A 14 -7.68 -5.94 11.13
CA ARG A 14 -6.65 -5.78 12.17
C ARG A 14 -6.17 -4.33 12.28
N LEU A 15 -5.94 -3.65 11.16
CA LEU A 15 -5.49 -2.24 11.15
C LEU A 15 -6.51 -1.30 11.77
N GLN A 16 -7.81 -1.56 11.57
CA GLN A 16 -8.90 -0.76 12.14
C GLN A 16 -8.95 -0.83 13.68
N THR A 17 -8.30 -1.82 14.31
CA THR A 17 -8.16 -1.88 15.78
C THR A 17 -7.13 -0.89 16.34
N GLY A 18 -6.40 -0.17 15.49
CA GLY A 18 -5.27 0.69 15.88
C GLY A 18 -3.94 -0.04 15.96
N TRP A 19 -3.92 -1.35 15.69
CA TRP A 19 -2.68 -2.09 15.47
C TRP A 19 -1.90 -1.52 14.29
N ARG A 20 -0.57 -1.48 14.41
CA ARG A 20 0.32 -0.94 13.38
C ARG A 20 1.16 -2.07 12.78
N PRO A 21 1.27 -2.15 11.45
CA PRO A 21 2.00 -3.21 10.80
C PRO A 21 3.50 -3.06 11.00
N THR A 22 4.15 -4.20 11.25
CA THR A 22 5.58 -4.39 11.04
C THR A 22 5.78 -5.47 9.97
N PRO A 23 6.86 -5.43 9.16
CA PRO A 23 7.04 -6.34 8.03
C PRO A 23 6.90 -7.82 8.38
N ASP A 24 7.42 -8.22 9.54
CA ASP A 24 7.49 -9.62 9.99
C ASP A 24 6.16 -10.14 10.56
N GLU A 25 5.22 -9.25 10.91
CA GLU A 25 3.93 -9.60 11.51
C GLU A 25 2.78 -9.71 10.49
N ILE A 26 3.04 -9.35 9.24
CA ILE A 26 2.08 -9.42 8.14
C ILE A 26 2.12 -10.82 7.53
N ASP A 27 0.95 -11.38 7.22
CA ASP A 27 0.85 -12.65 6.49
C ASP A 27 1.64 -12.55 5.17
N MET A 28 2.56 -13.50 4.96
CA MET A 28 3.43 -13.56 3.77
C MET A 28 2.66 -13.60 2.44
N ARG A 29 1.36 -13.94 2.47
CA ARG A 29 0.49 -13.92 1.30
C ARG A 29 0.04 -12.52 0.92
N VAL A 30 0.02 -11.57 1.86
CA VAL A 30 -0.20 -10.17 1.54
C VAL A 30 1.06 -9.63 0.87
N ARG A 31 0.94 -9.21 -0.39
CA ARG A 31 2.06 -8.61 -1.10
C ARG A 31 2.47 -7.32 -0.41
N GLN A 32 3.74 -7.26 0.00
CA GLN A 32 4.35 -6.08 0.57
C GLN A 32 5.28 -5.45 -0.47
N ARG A 33 5.12 -4.15 -0.73
CA ARG A 33 5.92 -3.41 -1.71
C ARG A 33 6.32 -2.06 -1.14
N ARG A 34 7.39 -1.47 -1.68
CA ARG A 34 7.82 -0.11 -1.35
C ARG A 34 7.61 0.81 -2.54
N ILE A 35 7.20 2.05 -2.25
CA ILE A 35 7.05 3.09 -3.25
C ILE A 35 7.70 4.39 -2.77
N TYR A 36 8.42 5.02 -3.69
CA TYR A 36 9.22 6.22 -3.48
C TYR A 36 8.66 7.39 -4.26
N ALA A 37 9.01 8.61 -3.83
CA ALA A 37 8.65 9.86 -4.52
C ALA A 37 7.16 9.87 -4.91
N TRP A 38 6.32 9.45 -3.96
CA TRP A 38 4.91 9.19 -4.20
C TRP A 38 4.03 10.41 -3.94
N SER A 39 2.85 10.41 -4.55
CA SER A 39 1.79 11.38 -4.29
C SER A 39 0.42 10.70 -4.37
N PHE A 40 -0.59 11.32 -3.75
CA PHE A 40 -1.97 10.96 -4.02
C PHE A 40 -2.36 11.39 -5.43
N ALA A 41 -3.13 10.55 -6.11
CA ALA A 41 -3.79 10.93 -7.33
C ALA A 41 -5.27 10.56 -7.26
N PRO A 42 -6.16 11.37 -7.86
CA PRO A 42 -7.54 10.97 -8.05
C PRO A 42 -7.57 9.76 -8.98
N SER A 43 -8.45 8.81 -8.70
CA SER A 43 -8.77 7.81 -9.70
C SER A 43 -9.56 8.47 -10.84
N PHE A 44 -9.05 8.40 -12.07
CA PHE A 44 -9.74 8.98 -13.24
C PHE A 44 -11.10 8.31 -13.52
N SER A 45 -11.32 7.11 -12.98
CA SER A 45 -12.50 6.28 -13.24
C SER A 45 -13.39 6.07 -12.02
N LEU A 46 -12.92 6.38 -10.81
CA LEU A 46 -13.65 6.16 -9.56
C LEU A 46 -13.40 7.31 -8.58
N PRO A 47 -14.31 7.58 -7.63
CA PRO A 47 -14.10 8.62 -6.61
C PRO A 47 -13.00 8.26 -5.59
N GLU A 48 -12.41 7.06 -5.66
CA GLU A 48 -11.40 6.62 -4.69
C GLU A 48 -10.00 7.20 -4.97
N ALA A 49 -9.24 7.36 -3.88
CA ALA A 49 -7.86 7.78 -3.93
C ALA A 49 -6.93 6.59 -4.25
N VAL A 50 -5.89 6.87 -5.04
CA VAL A 50 -4.77 5.94 -5.31
C VAL A 50 -3.44 6.61 -4.99
N ILE A 51 -2.38 5.81 -4.94
CA ILE A 51 -1.00 6.29 -4.83
C ILE A 51 -0.30 6.12 -6.18
N ILE A 52 0.43 7.15 -6.59
CA ILE A 52 1.31 7.13 -7.76
C ILE A 52 2.72 7.41 -7.29
N GLY A 53 3.70 6.67 -7.80
CA GLY A 53 5.11 6.85 -7.42
C GLY A 53 6.03 5.84 -8.10
N SER A 54 7.29 5.81 -7.68
CA SER A 54 8.30 4.91 -8.25
C SER A 54 8.46 3.68 -7.35
N PRO A 55 8.22 2.45 -7.84
CA PRO A 55 8.37 1.26 -7.02
C PRO A 55 9.85 0.91 -6.81
N GLU A 56 10.17 0.25 -5.70
CA GLU A 56 11.54 -0.25 -5.45
C GLU A 56 12.03 -1.23 -6.53
N SER A 57 11.13 -2.08 -7.02
CA SER A 57 11.50 -3.24 -7.84
C SER A 57 11.66 -2.94 -9.33
N ARG A 58 11.26 -1.76 -9.82
CA ARG A 58 11.22 -1.46 -11.27
C ARG A 58 11.46 0.02 -11.54
N LYS A 59 11.99 0.31 -12.74
CA LYS A 59 12.08 1.69 -13.25
C LYS A 59 10.71 2.14 -13.78
N GLY A 60 10.37 3.39 -13.49
CA GLY A 60 9.15 4.04 -13.99
C GLY A 60 8.13 4.32 -12.88
N VAL A 61 7.12 5.12 -13.23
CA VAL A 61 6.02 5.46 -12.33
C VAL A 61 4.95 4.38 -12.41
N ILE A 62 4.49 3.91 -11.26
CA ILE A 62 3.35 3.01 -11.14
C ILE A 62 2.20 3.70 -10.42
N ARG A 63 1.03 3.08 -10.54
CA ARG A 63 -0.17 3.43 -9.80
C ARG A 63 -0.60 2.20 -9.00
N THR A 64 -0.95 2.39 -7.73
CA THR A 64 -1.54 1.34 -6.89
C THR A 64 -3.00 1.11 -7.28
N ASP A 65 -3.57 0.02 -6.77
CA ASP A 65 -5.03 -0.10 -6.73
C ASP A 65 -5.61 0.81 -5.63
N VAL A 66 -6.93 0.73 -5.42
CA VAL A 66 -7.67 1.60 -4.51
C VAL A 66 -7.10 1.51 -3.09
N ILE A 67 -6.92 2.66 -2.44
CA ILE A 67 -6.52 2.73 -1.04
C ILE A 67 -7.71 2.32 -0.16
N LEU A 68 -7.53 1.26 0.63
CA LEU A 68 -8.50 0.78 1.62
C LEU A 68 -8.26 1.41 3.00
N TRP A 69 -7.00 1.61 3.36
CA TRP A 69 -6.61 2.24 4.64
C TRP A 69 -5.24 2.90 4.53
N ILE A 70 -5.02 3.99 5.26
CA ILE A 70 -3.73 4.70 5.25
C ILE A 70 -3.31 5.14 6.66
N ASP A 71 -2.03 4.98 6.96
CA ASP A 71 -1.43 5.48 8.20
C ASP A 71 -1.53 7.01 8.26
N ALA A 72 -1.94 7.55 9.42
CA ALA A 72 -1.99 9.00 9.62
C ALA A 72 -0.61 9.68 9.48
N GLY A 73 0.47 8.94 9.76
CA GLY A 73 1.84 9.37 9.53
C GLY A 73 2.33 9.21 8.09
N LEU A 74 1.49 8.73 7.18
CA LEU A 74 1.80 8.47 5.77
C LEU A 74 3.01 7.55 5.56
N ARG A 75 3.20 6.57 6.44
CA ARG A 75 4.31 5.60 6.38
C ARG A 75 3.97 4.32 5.62
N TRP A 76 2.69 4.01 5.51
CA TRP A 76 2.20 2.85 4.76
C TRP A 76 0.73 3.05 4.39
N ALA A 77 0.28 2.35 3.35
CA ALA A 77 -1.10 2.27 2.94
C ALA A 77 -1.47 0.83 2.56
N LEU A 78 -2.63 0.37 3.00
CA LEU A 78 -3.24 -0.86 2.51
C LEU A 78 -4.09 -0.52 1.29
N CYS A 79 -3.78 -1.15 0.16
CA CYS A 79 -4.53 -1.06 -1.07
C CYS A 79 -5.14 -2.44 -1.41
N GLU A 80 -6.06 -2.50 -2.37
CA GLU A 80 -6.64 -3.77 -2.83
C GLU A 80 -5.57 -4.77 -3.32
N ASP A 81 -4.46 -4.26 -3.87
CA ASP A 81 -3.35 -5.07 -4.34
C ASP A 81 -2.32 -5.43 -3.25
N GLY A 82 -2.56 -5.03 -2.00
CA GLY A 82 -1.72 -5.36 -0.84
C GLY A 82 -1.17 -4.13 -0.13
N LEU A 83 -0.10 -4.33 0.66
CA LEU A 83 0.47 -3.30 1.51
C LEU A 83 1.62 -2.57 0.80
N TRP A 84 1.54 -1.24 0.81
CA TRP A 84 2.56 -0.34 0.30
C TRP A 84 3.23 0.41 1.45
N TRP A 85 4.54 0.23 1.59
CA TRP A 85 5.39 1.05 2.43
C TRP A 85 5.74 2.34 1.69
N LEU A 86 5.40 3.47 2.31
CA LEU A 86 5.46 4.79 1.71
C LEU A 86 6.73 5.50 2.14
N GLU A 87 7.65 5.65 1.19
CA GLU A 87 8.97 6.24 1.42
C GLU A 87 9.07 7.57 0.69
N ARG A 88 9.52 8.63 1.37
CA ARG A 88 9.60 9.95 0.74
C ARG A 88 10.75 10.07 -0.25
N GLU A 89 11.85 9.39 0.03
CA GLU A 89 13.08 9.44 -0.76
C GLU A 89 13.49 8.02 -1.15
N ALA A 90 13.92 7.86 -2.39
CA ALA A 90 14.59 6.63 -2.80
C ALA A 90 15.87 6.48 -1.98
N LYS A 91 16.12 5.30 -1.40
CA LYS A 91 17.44 5.01 -0.85
C LYS A 91 18.44 5.08 -2.00
N THR A 92 19.25 6.14 -2.03
CA THR A 92 20.45 6.18 -2.88
C THR A 92 21.33 5.00 -2.46
N PRO A 93 21.72 4.10 -3.39
CA PRO A 93 22.60 2.98 -3.09
C PRO A 93 23.98 3.43 -2.62
#